data_AF-A0AAN8WSQ5-F1
#
_entry.id   AF-A0AAN8WSQ5-F1
#
_cell.length_a   1.000
_cell.length_b   1.000
_cell.length_c   1.000
_cell.angle_alpha   90.00
_cell.angle_beta   90.00
_cell.angle_gamma   90.00
#
_symmetry.space_group_name_H-M   'P 1'
#
loop_
_entity.id
_entity.type
_entity.pdbx_description
1 polymer ?
#
loop_
_entity_poly.entity_id
_entity_poly.type
_entity_poly.pdbx_seq_one_letter_code
_entity_poly.pdbx_strand_id
1 'polypeptide(L)'
;MITGGILVKALALWYSTSCAAKEDEPEEKPKKKVDYGLLGCFPVIVAVHVLCALLGSSPEAISQIGTRVGLIPEDSIFLGTAAFCMSILVLPRYFSQTGLKKQSWELVKIFALLELGVLLFASAVYNFSLALIITVAYTPLALMASPSPRRSKKIFKAILLLLIHPLVLLFLCVTLDTYASFSDLPVNKLLWKSYLATKRALTYSIVDSMIYSNWVFDVATHCLLPVWLLFWQINLYPDQ
;
A
#
# COMPACT_ATOMS: atom_id res chain seq x y z
N MET A 1 0.89 -13.03 -18.04
CA MET A 1 0.96 -14.31 -17.28
C MET A 1 0.93 -14.11 -15.76
N ILE A 2 1.67 -13.15 -15.18
CA ILE A 2 1.73 -12.96 -13.71
C ILE A 2 0.41 -12.45 -13.10
N THR A 3 -0.29 -11.51 -13.77
CA THR A 3 -1.62 -11.03 -13.35
C THR A 3 -2.63 -12.17 -13.20
N GLY A 4 -2.64 -13.11 -14.15
CA GLY A 4 -3.48 -14.31 -14.08
C GLY A 4 -3.17 -15.17 -12.84
N GLY A 5 -1.89 -15.30 -12.47
CA GLY A 5 -1.49 -16.03 -11.26
C GLY A 5 -1.99 -15.38 -9.96
N ILE A 6 -2.00 -14.06 -9.87
CA ILE A 6 -2.55 -13.33 -8.72
C ILE A 6 -4.06 -13.56 -8.60
N LEU A 7 -4.79 -13.46 -9.72
CA LEU A 7 -6.24 -13.69 -9.76
C LEU A 7 -6.59 -15.15 -9.44
N VAL A 8 -5.85 -16.12 -9.97
CA VAL A 8 -6.02 -17.54 -9.63
C VAL A 8 -5.79 -17.76 -8.13
N LYS A 9 -4.80 -17.11 -7.52
CA LYS A 9 -4.58 -17.20 -6.07
C LYS A 9 -5.74 -16.61 -5.27
N ALA A 10 -6.30 -15.49 -5.71
CA ALA A 10 -7.47 -14.89 -5.08
C ALA A 10 -8.68 -15.83 -5.14
N LEU A 11 -8.94 -16.43 -6.31
CA LEU A 11 -10.02 -17.40 -6.51
C LEU A 11 -9.81 -18.68 -5.70
N ALA A 12 -8.59 -19.20 -5.65
CA ALA A 12 -8.26 -20.37 -4.85
C ALA A 12 -8.49 -20.11 -3.35
N LEU A 13 -8.10 -18.94 -2.86
CA LEU A 13 -8.31 -18.53 -1.47
C LEU A 13 -9.81 -18.31 -1.16
N TRP A 14 -10.56 -17.76 -2.10
CA TRP A 14 -12.02 -17.64 -1.99
C TRP A 14 -12.71 -19.00 -1.92
N TYR A 15 -12.31 -19.93 -2.78
CA TYR A 15 -12.85 -21.29 -2.81
C TYR A 15 -12.57 -22.02 -1.49
N SER A 16 -11.32 -21.98 -1.00
CA SER A 16 -10.97 -22.64 0.26
C SER A 16 -11.73 -22.07 1.47
N THR A 17 -11.92 -20.75 1.52
CA THR A 17 -12.67 -20.10 2.61
C THR A 17 -14.17 -20.36 2.53
N SER A 18 -14.74 -20.35 1.32
CA SER A 18 -16.17 -20.59 1.10
C SER A 18 -16.58 -22.05 1.33
N CYS A 19 -15.70 -23.02 1.02
CA CYS A 19 -15.93 -24.44 1.28
C CYS A 19 -15.71 -24.80 2.76
N ALA A 20 -14.65 -24.27 3.40
CA ALA A 20 -14.42 -24.47 4.83
C ALA A 20 -15.58 -23.93 5.68
N ALA A 21 -16.22 -22.83 5.26
CA ALA A 21 -17.41 -22.29 5.92
C ALA A 21 -18.66 -23.18 5.80
N LYS A 22 -18.68 -24.18 4.90
CA LYS A 22 -19.81 -25.08 4.67
C LYS A 22 -19.66 -26.46 5.31
N GLU A 23 -18.44 -26.87 5.66
CA GLU A 23 -18.16 -28.21 6.22
C GLU A 23 -18.14 -28.27 7.77
N ASP A 24 -18.22 -27.13 8.47
CA ASP A 24 -18.10 -27.02 9.94
C ASP A 24 -19.44 -27.21 10.73
N GLU A 25 -20.31 -28.14 10.31
CA GLU A 25 -21.32 -28.78 11.18
C GLU A 25 -21.12 -30.31 11.08
N PRO A 26 -20.79 -31.11 12.14
CA PRO A 26 -20.87 -30.87 13.59
C PRO A 26 -19.61 -31.24 14.44
N GLU A 27 -19.67 -30.80 15.72
CA GLU A 27 -19.01 -31.27 16.96
C GLU A 27 -17.54 -30.95 17.35
N GLU A 28 -17.44 -30.37 18.57
CA GLU A 28 -16.33 -30.28 19.54
C GLU A 28 -15.03 -29.52 19.22
N LYS A 29 -15.11 -28.18 19.33
CA LYS A 29 -14.28 -27.30 20.19
C LYS A 29 -14.77 -25.85 20.00
N PRO A 30 -14.65 -24.94 21.00
CA PRO A 30 -15.06 -23.55 20.84
C PRO A 30 -14.02 -22.82 19.98
N LYS A 31 -13.98 -23.10 18.67
CA LYS A 31 -13.30 -22.24 17.70
C LYS A 31 -14.09 -20.95 17.67
N LYS A 32 -13.43 -19.81 17.89
CA LYS A 32 -14.02 -18.48 17.69
C LYS A 32 -14.73 -18.50 16.33
N LYS A 33 -16.03 -18.20 16.30
CA LYS A 33 -16.77 -17.99 15.05
C LYS A 33 -16.09 -16.83 14.30
N VAL A 34 -15.26 -17.18 13.32
CA VAL A 34 -14.69 -16.21 12.37
C VAL A 34 -15.81 -15.86 11.41
N ASP A 35 -16.12 -14.58 11.30
CA ASP A 35 -17.14 -14.12 10.37
C ASP A 35 -16.53 -14.04 8.98
N TYR A 36 -16.96 -14.95 8.11
CA TYR A 36 -16.61 -14.99 6.69
C TYR A 36 -17.58 -14.18 5.82
N GLY A 37 -18.48 -13.40 6.43
CA GLY A 37 -19.35 -12.48 5.72
C GLY A 37 -18.55 -11.37 5.03
N LEU A 38 -18.76 -11.21 3.72
CA LEU A 38 -18.18 -10.12 2.92
C LEU A 38 -18.49 -8.73 3.54
N LEU A 39 -19.68 -8.59 4.12
CA LEU A 39 -20.13 -7.39 4.83
C LEU A 39 -19.23 -7.02 6.00
N GLY A 40 -18.60 -8.00 6.65
CA GLY A 40 -17.70 -7.79 7.77
C GLY A 40 -16.47 -6.98 7.37
N CYS A 41 -15.80 -7.34 6.27
CA CYS A 41 -14.55 -6.68 5.84
C CYS A 41 -14.77 -5.33 5.14
N PHE A 42 -15.99 -5.05 4.68
CA PHE A 42 -16.31 -3.86 3.88
C PHE A 42 -15.93 -2.52 4.55
N PRO A 43 -16.23 -2.27 5.84
CA PRO A 43 -15.87 -1.00 6.49
C PRO A 43 -14.36 -0.74 6.52
N VAL A 44 -13.55 -1.78 6.64
CA VAL A 44 -12.08 -1.67 6.66
C VAL A 44 -11.57 -1.28 5.28
N ILE A 45 -12.07 -1.94 4.24
CA ILE A 45 -11.69 -1.65 2.84
C ILE A 45 -12.09 -0.22 2.49
N VAL A 46 -13.32 0.19 2.82
CA VAL A 46 -13.79 1.57 2.58
C VAL A 46 -12.97 2.58 3.36
N ALA A 47 -12.69 2.35 4.65
CA ALA A 47 -11.90 3.27 5.45
C ALA A 47 -10.48 3.45 4.86
N VAL A 48 -9.83 2.37 4.43
CA VAL A 48 -8.52 2.41 3.76
C VAL A 48 -8.57 3.28 2.51
N HIS A 49 -9.57 3.09 1.65
CA HIS A 49 -9.72 3.86 0.41
C HIS A 49 -10.03 5.33 0.68
N VAL A 50 -10.93 5.63 1.63
CA VAL A 50 -11.26 7.00 2.02
C VAL A 50 -10.02 7.74 2.52
N LEU A 51 -9.21 7.13 3.38
CA LEU A 51 -7.98 7.74 3.88
C LEU A 51 -6.96 8.03 2.77
N CYS A 52 -6.82 7.11 1.83
CA CYS A 52 -5.90 7.28 0.72
C CYS A 52 -6.41 8.32 -0.30
N ALA A 53 -7.73 8.38 -0.52
CA ALA A 53 -8.36 9.42 -1.34
C ALA A 53 -8.25 10.81 -0.70
N LEU A 54 -8.35 10.89 0.63
CA LEU A 54 -8.06 12.12 1.38
C LEU A 54 -6.61 12.56 1.16
N LEU A 55 -5.64 11.64 1.18
CA LEU A 55 -4.26 11.98 0.85
C LEU A 55 -4.13 12.50 -0.58
N GLY A 56 -4.72 11.80 -1.57
CA GLY A 56 -4.71 12.22 -2.97
C GLY A 56 -5.31 13.61 -3.19
N SER A 57 -6.33 13.98 -2.41
CA SER A 57 -7.00 15.28 -2.51
C SER A 57 -6.38 16.37 -1.63
N SER A 58 -5.46 16.01 -0.72
CA SER A 58 -4.86 16.93 0.24
C SER A 58 -3.72 17.86 -0.24
N PRO A 59 -3.05 17.70 -1.41
CA PRO A 59 -1.87 18.50 -1.73
C PRO A 59 -2.08 20.01 -1.68
N GLU A 60 -3.23 20.50 -2.15
CA GLU A 60 -3.55 21.92 -2.11
C GLU A 60 -3.69 22.42 -0.66
N ALA A 61 -4.46 21.70 0.16
CA ALA A 61 -4.63 22.03 1.57
C ALA A 61 -3.30 21.98 2.34
N ILE A 62 -2.48 20.95 2.11
CA ILE A 62 -1.14 20.83 2.70
C ILE A 62 -0.28 22.03 2.29
N SER A 63 -0.23 22.37 1.00
CA SER A 63 0.53 23.52 0.50
C SER A 63 0.08 24.84 1.14
N GLN A 64 -1.23 25.10 1.20
CA GLN A 64 -1.79 26.31 1.81
C GLN A 64 -1.50 26.38 3.32
N ILE A 65 -1.59 25.26 4.04
CA ILE A 65 -1.26 25.22 5.47
C ILE A 65 0.23 25.50 5.68
N GLY A 66 1.12 24.87 4.91
CA GLY A 66 2.56 25.07 5.08
C GLY A 66 3.02 26.47 4.74
N THR A 67 2.44 27.11 3.72
CA THR A 67 2.77 28.52 3.40
C THR A 67 2.38 29.46 4.53
N ARG A 68 1.30 29.19 5.27
CA ARG A 68 0.95 29.95 6.49
C ARG A 68 1.99 29.81 7.61
N VAL A 69 2.74 28.71 7.63
CA VAL A 69 3.83 28.46 8.61
C VAL A 69 5.20 28.88 8.04
N GLY A 70 5.23 29.52 6.86
CA GLY A 70 6.46 30.02 6.23
C GLY A 70 7.25 28.98 5.43
N LEU A 71 6.67 27.81 5.14
CA LEU A 71 7.30 26.82 4.27
C LEU A 71 7.06 27.16 2.80
N ILE A 72 8.06 26.87 1.95
CA ILE A 72 7.84 26.84 0.50
C ILE A 72 6.91 25.66 0.14
N PRO A 73 6.09 25.78 -0.93
CA PRO A 73 5.14 24.73 -1.31
C PRO A 73 5.74 23.33 -1.45
N GLU A 74 6.93 23.22 -2.06
CA GLU A 74 7.64 21.95 -2.23
C GLU A 74 7.93 21.25 -0.89
N ASP A 75 8.39 22.01 0.12
CA ASP A 75 8.70 21.48 1.45
C ASP A 75 7.42 21.09 2.17
N SER A 76 6.37 21.92 2.07
CA SER A 76 5.08 21.63 2.67
C SER A 76 4.48 20.33 2.15
N ILE A 77 4.42 20.18 0.82
CA ILE A 77 3.84 19.00 0.17
C ILE A 77 4.58 17.73 0.60
N PHE A 78 5.91 17.75 0.58
CA PHE A 78 6.70 16.59 0.96
C PHE A 78 6.56 16.24 2.44
N LEU A 79 6.69 17.22 3.34
CA LEU A 79 6.56 17.00 4.78
C LEU A 79 5.15 16.59 5.18
N GLY A 80 4.12 17.22 4.61
CA GLY A 80 2.73 16.89 4.86
C GLY A 80 2.36 15.50 4.36
N THR A 81 2.78 15.14 3.15
CA THR A 81 2.59 13.79 2.60
C THR A 81 3.29 12.75 3.47
N ALA A 82 4.55 13.01 3.85
CA ALA A 82 5.30 12.11 4.73
C ALA A 82 4.63 11.96 6.10
N ALA A 83 4.17 13.06 6.73
CA ALA A 83 3.47 13.03 8.00
C ALA A 83 2.15 12.24 7.92
N PHE A 84 1.42 12.37 6.82
CA PHE A 84 0.19 11.62 6.58
C PHE A 84 0.48 10.12 6.42
N CYS A 85 1.49 9.75 5.62
CA CYS A 85 1.92 8.35 5.49
C CYS A 85 2.35 7.77 6.84
N MET A 86 3.14 8.50 7.64
CA MET A 86 3.55 8.08 8.98
C MET A 86 2.35 7.87 9.92
N SER A 87 1.31 8.71 9.80
CA SER A 87 0.07 8.56 10.57
C SER A 87 -0.68 7.28 10.18
N ILE A 88 -0.76 6.98 8.88
CA ILE A 88 -1.38 5.75 8.36
C ILE A 88 -0.63 4.48 8.81
N LEU A 89 0.69 4.51 8.98
CA LEU A 89 1.46 3.35 9.45
C LEU A 89 0.98 2.84 10.83
N VAL A 90 0.56 3.75 11.70
CA VAL A 90 0.12 3.44 13.06
C VAL A 90 -1.37 3.06 13.10
N LEU A 91 -2.14 3.52 12.12
CA LEU A 91 -3.60 3.45 12.09
C LEU A 91 -4.18 2.03 12.24
N PRO A 92 -3.62 0.97 11.61
CA PRO A 92 -4.10 -0.39 11.81
C PRO A 92 -4.05 -0.87 13.26
N ARG A 93 -3.17 -0.31 14.11
CA ARG A 93 -3.14 -0.68 15.53
C ARG A 93 -4.44 -0.29 16.21
N TYR A 94 -4.99 0.87 15.88
CA TYR A 94 -6.26 1.35 16.40
C TYR A 94 -7.44 0.54 15.84
N PHE A 95 -7.46 0.24 14.53
CA PHE A 95 -8.52 -0.58 13.93
C PHE A 95 -8.49 -2.05 14.39
N SER A 96 -7.32 -2.60 14.69
CA SER A 96 -7.19 -3.97 15.22
C SER A 96 -7.87 -4.16 16.57
N GLN A 97 -8.08 -3.08 17.33
CA GLN A 97 -8.74 -3.09 18.63
C GLN A 97 -10.27 -3.03 18.52
N THR A 98 -10.82 -2.48 17.44
CA THR A 98 -12.24 -2.12 17.34
C THR A 98 -13.13 -3.12 16.59
N GLY A 99 -12.59 -4.06 15.80
CA GLY A 99 -13.45 -5.05 15.12
C GLY A 99 -12.77 -6.09 14.24
N LEU A 100 -11.55 -5.82 13.75
CA LEU A 100 -10.82 -6.73 12.87
C LEU A 100 -10.51 -8.10 13.49
N LYS A 101 -10.46 -8.21 14.83
CA LYS A 101 -10.25 -9.50 15.53
C LYS A 101 -11.25 -10.60 15.18
N LYS A 102 -12.43 -10.24 14.64
CA LYS A 102 -13.48 -11.19 14.24
C LYS A 102 -13.51 -11.50 12.74
N GLN A 103 -12.82 -10.70 11.92
CA GLN A 103 -12.84 -10.80 10.46
C GLN A 103 -11.72 -11.72 9.96
N SER A 104 -11.98 -12.52 8.93
CA SER A 104 -10.90 -13.31 8.30
C SER A 104 -9.94 -12.40 7.53
N TRP A 105 -8.65 -12.44 7.90
CA TRP A 105 -7.55 -11.80 7.15
C TRP A 105 -7.47 -12.31 5.70
N GLU A 106 -8.04 -13.48 5.41
CA GLU A 106 -8.06 -14.08 4.08
C GLU A 106 -8.98 -13.29 3.15
N LEU A 107 -10.12 -12.80 3.63
CA LEU A 107 -11.01 -11.95 2.84
C LEU A 107 -10.32 -10.63 2.46
N VAL A 108 -9.68 -9.96 3.43
CA VAL A 108 -8.89 -8.75 3.17
C VAL A 108 -7.80 -9.02 2.12
N LYS A 109 -7.16 -10.20 2.19
CA LYS A 109 -6.16 -10.61 1.20
C LYS A 109 -6.76 -10.85 -0.18
N ILE A 110 -7.94 -11.46 -0.28
CA ILE A 110 -8.64 -11.67 -1.56
C ILE A 110 -8.92 -10.32 -2.23
N PHE A 111 -9.45 -9.35 -1.48
CA PHE A 111 -9.68 -8.00 -2.00
C PHE A 111 -8.38 -7.33 -2.46
N ALA A 112 -7.33 -7.35 -1.63
CA ALA A 112 -6.04 -6.77 -2.01
C ALA A 112 -5.43 -7.43 -3.26
N LEU A 113 -5.58 -8.74 -3.44
CA LEU A 113 -5.13 -9.47 -4.63
C LEU A 113 -5.97 -9.13 -5.87
N LEU A 114 -7.28 -8.98 -5.72
CA LEU A 114 -8.19 -8.55 -6.80
C LEU A 114 -7.84 -7.13 -7.27
N GLU A 115 -7.71 -6.19 -6.34
CA GLU A 115 -7.32 -4.80 -6.63
C GLU A 115 -5.95 -4.74 -7.31
N LEU A 116 -4.96 -5.47 -6.79
CA LEU A 116 -3.63 -5.56 -7.42
C LEU A 116 -3.72 -6.17 -8.82
N GLY A 117 -4.54 -7.19 -9.02
CA GLY A 117 -4.74 -7.82 -10.34
C GLY A 117 -5.33 -6.85 -11.36
N VAL A 118 -6.38 -6.12 -10.98
CA VAL A 118 -7.00 -5.09 -11.82
C VAL A 118 -6.02 -3.96 -12.12
N LEU A 119 -5.30 -3.48 -11.10
CA LEU A 119 -4.28 -2.44 -11.25
C LEU A 119 -3.18 -2.86 -12.22
N LEU A 120 -2.65 -4.08 -12.09
CA LEU A 120 -1.60 -4.59 -12.97
C LEU A 120 -2.09 -4.76 -14.40
N PHE A 121 -3.33 -5.22 -14.61
CA PHE A 121 -3.93 -5.32 -15.94
C PHE A 121 -4.08 -3.94 -16.58
N ALA A 122 -4.73 -3.00 -15.89
CA ALA A 122 -4.95 -1.64 -16.38
C ALA A 122 -3.63 -0.92 -16.65
N SER A 123 -2.67 -1.02 -15.71
CA SER A 123 -1.34 -0.44 -15.87
C SER A 123 -0.59 -1.08 -17.04
N ALA A 124 -0.72 -2.38 -17.29
CA ALA A 124 0.00 -3.02 -18.39
C ALA A 124 -0.50 -2.57 -19.76
N VAL A 125 -1.81 -2.29 -19.88
CA VAL A 125 -2.41 -1.72 -21.10
C VAL A 125 -1.97 -0.28 -21.31
N TYR A 126 -1.88 0.51 -20.24
CA TYR A 126 -1.55 1.94 -20.32
C TYR A 126 -0.04 2.21 -20.38
N ASN A 127 0.75 1.56 -19.53
CA ASN A 127 2.19 1.69 -19.41
C ASN A 127 2.83 0.37 -18.91
N PHE A 128 3.28 -0.44 -19.86
CA PHE A 128 3.89 -1.74 -19.58
C PHE A 128 5.08 -1.66 -18.62
N SER A 129 5.94 -0.66 -18.76
CA SER A 129 7.14 -0.50 -17.90
C SER A 129 6.77 -0.26 -16.44
N LEU A 130 5.79 0.61 -16.18
CA LEU A 130 5.29 0.83 -14.82
C LEU A 130 4.64 -0.45 -14.26
N ALA A 131 3.83 -1.13 -15.07
CA ALA A 131 3.19 -2.38 -14.67
C ALA A 131 4.22 -3.47 -14.31
N LEU A 132 5.34 -3.54 -15.03
CA LEU A 132 6.44 -4.45 -14.72
C LEU A 132 7.07 -4.11 -13.36
N ILE A 133 7.35 -2.84 -13.09
CA ILE A 133 7.91 -2.38 -11.80
C ILE A 133 6.96 -2.74 -10.66
N ILE A 134 5.67 -2.43 -10.79
CA ILE A 134 4.66 -2.76 -9.77
C ILE A 134 4.59 -4.28 -9.58
N THR A 135 4.61 -5.05 -10.67
CA THR A 135 4.57 -6.52 -10.60
C THR A 135 5.74 -7.07 -9.81
N VAL A 136 6.97 -6.63 -10.12
CA VAL A 136 8.19 -7.10 -9.45
C VAL A 136 8.19 -6.70 -7.97
N ALA A 137 7.74 -5.49 -7.65
CA ALA A 137 7.70 -5.01 -6.27
C ALA A 137 6.59 -5.66 -5.43
N TYR A 138 5.34 -5.67 -5.90
CA TYR A 138 4.18 -6.05 -5.09
C TYR A 138 3.87 -7.55 -5.12
N THR A 139 4.15 -8.27 -6.21
CA THR A 139 3.76 -9.70 -6.33
C THR A 139 4.40 -10.57 -5.25
N PRO A 140 5.73 -10.51 -4.99
CA PRO A 140 6.33 -11.36 -3.97
C PRO A 140 5.71 -11.13 -2.58
N LEU A 141 5.44 -9.86 -2.24
CA LEU A 141 4.82 -9.52 -0.97
C LEU A 141 3.36 -9.96 -0.89
N ALA A 142 2.59 -9.78 -1.97
CA ALA A 142 1.22 -10.27 -2.05
C ALA A 142 1.13 -11.79 -1.84
N LEU A 143 2.13 -12.53 -2.34
CA LEU A 143 2.22 -13.97 -2.12
C LEU A 143 2.53 -14.31 -0.66
N MET A 144 3.46 -13.59 -0.04
CA MET A 144 3.93 -13.76 1.34
C MET A 144 2.99 -13.19 2.42
N ALA A 145 2.04 -12.33 2.04
CA ALA A 145 1.13 -11.66 2.95
C ALA A 145 0.26 -12.69 3.70
N SER A 146 0.53 -12.85 4.99
CA SER A 146 -0.26 -13.68 5.90
C SER A 146 0.14 -13.32 7.33
N PRO A 147 -0.76 -13.46 8.31
CA PRO A 147 -0.41 -13.36 9.72
C PRO A 147 0.72 -14.34 10.05
N SER A 148 1.57 -13.99 11.01
CA SER A 148 2.67 -14.84 11.41
C SER A 148 2.89 -14.80 12.92
N PRO A 149 2.87 -15.97 13.60
CA PRO A 149 3.06 -16.04 15.05
C PRO A 149 4.49 -15.72 15.49
N ARG A 150 5.45 -15.79 14.57
CA ARG A 150 6.85 -15.51 14.87
C ARG A 150 7.14 -14.03 14.67
N ARG A 151 7.50 -13.35 15.75
CA ARG A 151 7.87 -11.92 15.75
C ARG A 151 8.94 -11.58 14.70
N SER A 152 9.95 -12.43 14.52
CA SER A 152 11.00 -12.24 13.50
C SER A 152 10.45 -12.22 12.07
N LYS A 153 9.54 -13.15 11.73
CA LYS A 153 8.88 -13.17 10.42
C LYS A 153 7.98 -11.95 10.22
N LYS A 154 7.26 -11.51 11.26
CA LYS A 154 6.42 -10.31 11.22
C LYS A 154 7.22 -9.04 10.98
N ILE A 155 8.39 -8.91 11.63
CA ILE A 155 9.32 -7.79 11.42
C ILE A 155 9.91 -7.83 10.02
N PHE A 156 10.35 -9.00 9.56
CA PHE A 156 10.90 -9.15 8.21
C PHE A 156 9.88 -8.74 7.13
N LYS A 157 8.64 -9.24 7.22
CA LYS A 157 7.53 -8.84 6.33
C LYS A 157 7.23 -7.34 6.43
N ALA A 158 7.29 -6.77 7.63
CA ALA A 158 7.08 -5.33 7.83
C ALA A 158 8.17 -4.50 7.13
N ILE A 159 9.45 -4.89 7.23
CA ILE A 159 10.55 -4.21 6.54
C ILE A 159 10.35 -4.28 5.03
N LEU A 160 10.01 -5.46 4.50
CA LEU A 160 9.72 -5.61 3.07
C LEU A 160 8.55 -4.72 2.64
N LEU A 161 7.47 -4.68 3.44
CA LEU A 161 6.33 -3.79 3.17
C LEU A 161 6.77 -2.32 3.17
N LEU A 162 7.55 -1.87 4.14
CA LEU A 162 8.05 -0.50 4.17
C LEU A 162 8.89 -0.15 2.93
N LEU A 163 9.71 -1.08 2.44
CA LEU A 163 10.52 -0.89 1.23
C LEU A 163 9.67 -0.69 -0.03
N ILE A 164 8.49 -1.33 -0.10
CA ILE A 164 7.57 -1.20 -1.23
C ILE A 164 6.49 -0.13 -1.03
N HIS A 165 6.55 0.64 0.05
CA HIS A 165 5.61 1.75 0.25
C HIS A 165 5.76 2.74 -0.92
N PRO A 166 4.67 3.27 -1.53
CA PRO A 166 4.76 4.11 -2.75
C PRO A 166 5.75 5.27 -2.65
N LEU A 167 5.76 5.98 -1.52
CA LEU A 167 6.72 7.07 -1.26
C LEU A 167 8.18 6.60 -1.17
N VAL A 168 8.41 5.39 -0.65
CA VAL A 168 9.76 4.79 -0.56
C VAL A 168 10.20 4.30 -1.93
N LEU A 169 9.30 3.71 -2.72
CA LEU A 169 9.58 3.35 -4.11
C LEU A 169 9.95 4.58 -4.95
N LEU A 170 9.22 5.69 -4.79
CA LEU A 170 9.58 6.96 -5.43
C LEU A 170 11.01 7.39 -5.04
N PHE A 171 11.32 7.38 -3.74
CA PHE A 171 12.66 7.73 -3.26
C PHE A 171 13.75 6.79 -3.83
N LEU A 172 13.49 5.47 -3.89
CA LEU A 172 14.42 4.49 -4.45
C LEU A 172 14.63 4.71 -5.96
N CYS A 173 13.56 4.90 -6.73
CA CYS A 173 13.65 5.19 -8.16
C CYS A 173 14.43 6.47 -8.44
N VAL A 174 14.15 7.55 -7.70
CA VAL A 174 14.89 8.82 -7.82
C VAL A 174 16.34 8.67 -7.37
N THR A 175 16.61 7.86 -6.35
CA THR A 175 17.99 7.59 -5.90
C THR A 175 18.78 6.82 -6.96
N LEU A 176 18.17 5.83 -7.60
CA LEU A 176 18.80 5.08 -8.70
C LEU A 176 19.09 6.00 -9.89
N ASP A 177 18.16 6.86 -10.26
CA ASP A 177 18.35 7.85 -11.33
C ASP A 177 19.46 8.88 -10.98
N THR A 178 19.47 9.35 -9.73
CA THR A 178 20.51 10.25 -9.22
C THR A 178 21.88 9.57 -9.23
N TYR A 179 21.96 8.30 -8.86
CA TYR A 179 23.20 7.52 -8.87
C TYR A 179 23.72 7.29 -10.29
N ALA A 180 22.85 6.95 -11.24
CA ALA A 180 23.22 6.80 -12.64
C ALA A 180 23.75 8.12 -13.24
N SER A 181 23.18 9.25 -12.81
CA SER A 181 23.57 10.59 -13.30
C SER A 181 24.79 11.18 -12.59
N PHE A 182 25.06 10.78 -11.34
CA PHE A 182 26.08 11.38 -10.48
C PHE A 182 26.85 10.33 -9.67
N SER A 183 27.34 9.29 -10.34
CA SER A 183 28.06 8.16 -9.72
C SER A 183 29.33 8.57 -8.97
N ASP A 184 29.92 9.69 -9.35
CA ASP A 184 31.19 10.18 -8.78
C ASP A 184 31.02 10.92 -7.44
N LEU A 185 29.78 11.17 -7.02
CA LEU A 185 29.51 11.85 -5.75
C LEU A 185 29.67 10.90 -4.56
N PRO A 186 30.21 11.39 -3.43
CA PRO A 186 30.20 10.62 -2.20
C PRO A 186 28.77 10.38 -1.72
N VAL A 187 28.54 9.26 -1.04
CA VAL A 187 27.21 8.75 -0.65
C VAL A 187 26.38 9.80 0.10
N ASN A 188 26.97 10.59 0.99
CA ASN A 188 26.26 11.64 1.73
C ASN A 188 25.70 12.74 0.81
N LYS A 189 26.49 13.21 -0.16
CA LYS A 189 26.05 14.21 -1.15
C LYS A 189 25.04 13.62 -2.12
N LEU A 190 25.22 12.35 -2.48
CA LEU A 190 24.27 11.61 -3.30
C LEU A 190 22.90 11.54 -2.61
N LEU A 191 22.84 11.08 -1.37
CA LEU A 191 21.59 10.96 -0.60
C LEU A 191 20.89 12.30 -0.41
N TRP A 192 21.64 13.37 -0.13
CA TRP A 192 21.08 14.72 -0.03
C TRP A 192 20.47 15.18 -1.35
N LYS A 193 21.16 14.90 -2.46
CA LYS A 193 20.67 15.22 -3.81
C LYS A 193 19.43 14.40 -4.18
N SER A 194 19.42 13.11 -3.84
CA SER A 194 18.26 12.24 -4.04
C SER A 194 17.05 12.71 -3.21
N TYR A 195 17.26 13.11 -1.95
CA TYR A 195 16.21 13.70 -1.12
C TYR A 195 15.59 14.96 -1.78
N LEU A 196 16.42 15.91 -2.21
CA LEU A 196 15.95 17.11 -2.90
C LEU A 196 15.23 16.77 -4.21
N ALA A 197 15.75 15.80 -4.97
CA ALA A 197 15.14 15.34 -6.21
C ALA A 197 13.79 14.64 -5.95
N THR A 198 13.66 13.85 -4.88
CA THR A 198 12.40 13.18 -4.52
C THR A 198 11.32 14.19 -4.15
N LYS A 199 11.68 15.23 -3.38
CA LYS A 199 10.76 16.34 -3.06
C LYS A 199 10.20 17.00 -4.31
N ARG A 200 11.08 17.31 -5.27
CA ARG A 200 10.71 17.90 -6.56
C ARG A 200 9.89 16.94 -7.41
N ALA A 201 10.30 15.68 -7.52
CA ALA A 201 9.59 14.66 -8.28
C ALA A 201 8.15 14.45 -7.75
N LEU A 202 7.96 14.43 -6.43
CA LEU A 202 6.64 14.37 -5.81
C LEU A 202 5.80 15.60 -6.17
N THR A 203 6.37 16.80 -6.02
CA THR A 203 5.67 18.06 -6.31
C THR A 203 5.28 18.13 -7.79
N TYR A 204 6.20 17.80 -8.69
CA TYR A 204 5.93 17.76 -10.14
C TYR A 204 4.89 16.71 -10.49
N SER A 205 4.94 15.50 -9.89
CA SER A 205 3.93 14.49 -10.14
C SER A 205 2.52 14.95 -9.74
N ILE A 206 2.39 15.75 -8.67
CA ILE A 206 1.11 16.35 -8.26
C ILE A 206 0.67 17.42 -9.25
N VAL A 207 1.57 18.35 -9.59
CA VAL A 207 1.28 19.42 -10.55
C VAL A 207 0.88 18.83 -11.90
N ASP A 208 1.56 17.77 -12.36
CA ASP A 208 1.27 17.09 -13.61
C ASP A 208 -0.09 16.38 -13.56
N SER A 209 -0.47 15.81 -12.42
CA SER A 209 -1.83 15.27 -12.23
C SER A 209 -2.88 16.38 -12.31
N MET A 210 -2.66 17.52 -11.65
CA MET A 210 -3.63 18.62 -11.63
C MET A 210 -3.77 19.36 -12.97
N ILE A 211 -2.67 19.58 -13.68
CA ILE A 211 -2.64 20.40 -14.91
C ILE A 211 -2.81 19.54 -16.16
N TYR A 212 -2.12 18.41 -16.23
CA TYR A 212 -2.05 17.57 -17.43
C TYR A 212 -2.85 16.29 -17.30
N SER A 213 -3.59 16.10 -16.20
CA SER A 213 -4.30 14.85 -15.89
C SER A 213 -3.36 13.64 -15.94
N ASN A 214 -2.10 13.83 -15.51
CA ASN A 214 -1.15 12.73 -15.40
C ASN A 214 -1.53 11.81 -14.24
N TRP A 215 -1.86 10.58 -14.58
CA TRP A 215 -2.39 9.55 -13.69
C TRP A 215 -1.39 8.94 -12.69
N VAL A 216 -0.08 9.24 -12.74
CA VAL A 216 0.92 8.54 -11.90
C VAL A 216 0.71 8.82 -10.41
N PHE A 217 0.47 10.08 -10.04
CA PHE A 217 0.17 10.45 -8.65
C PHE A 217 -1.13 9.80 -8.17
N ASP A 218 -2.15 9.81 -9.02
CA ASP A 218 -3.46 9.24 -8.72
C ASP A 218 -3.40 7.73 -8.52
N VAL A 219 -2.64 7.01 -9.35
CA VAL A 219 -2.41 5.56 -9.16
C VAL A 219 -1.61 5.27 -7.91
N ALA A 220 -0.60 6.07 -7.59
CA ALA A 220 0.17 5.89 -6.37
C ALA A 220 -0.73 6.03 -5.13
N THR A 221 -1.60 7.04 -5.10
CA THR A 221 -2.44 7.38 -3.95
C THR A 221 -3.73 6.59 -3.88
N HIS A 222 -4.42 6.35 -4.99
CA HIS A 222 -5.76 5.71 -5.00
C HIS A 222 -5.71 4.21 -5.30
N CYS A 223 -4.58 3.66 -5.75
CA CYS A 223 -4.47 2.23 -6.07
C CYS A 223 -3.35 1.55 -5.29
N LEU A 224 -2.11 2.02 -5.43
CA LEU A 224 -0.95 1.36 -4.80
C LEU A 224 -0.94 1.51 -3.28
N LEU A 225 -1.29 2.68 -2.75
CA LEU A 225 -1.31 2.93 -1.32
C LEU A 225 -2.43 2.16 -0.59
N PRO A 226 -3.68 2.08 -1.09
CA PRO A 226 -4.72 1.23 -0.51
C PRO A 226 -4.32 -0.24 -0.46
N VAL A 227 -3.85 -0.80 -1.58
CA VAL A 227 -3.40 -2.20 -1.66
C VAL A 227 -2.26 -2.45 -0.66
N TRP A 228 -1.31 -1.52 -0.58
CA TRP A 228 -0.22 -1.58 0.38
C TRP A 228 -0.74 -1.58 1.83
N LEU A 229 -1.71 -0.71 2.15
CA LEU A 229 -2.27 -0.58 3.48
C LEU A 229 -3.08 -1.82 3.89
N LEU A 230 -3.79 -2.46 2.96
CA LEU A 230 -4.46 -3.75 3.19
C LEU A 230 -3.44 -4.84 3.55
N PHE A 231 -2.31 -4.94 2.83
CA PHE A 231 -1.25 -5.88 3.19
C PHE A 231 -0.57 -5.55 4.52
N TRP A 232 -0.40 -4.26 4.83
CA TRP A 232 0.11 -3.79 6.11
C TRP A 232 -0.81 -4.19 7.27
N GLN A 233 -2.12 -4.08 7.10
CA GLN A 233 -3.12 -4.54 8.07
C GLN A 233 -3.05 -6.06 8.30
N ILE A 234 -2.95 -6.86 7.23
CA ILE A 234 -2.82 -8.32 7.32
C ILE A 234 -1.56 -8.71 8.13
N ASN A 235 -0.44 -8.03 7.91
CA ASN A 235 0.79 -8.31 8.66
C ASN A 235 0.66 -7.95 10.15
N LEU A 236 -0.11 -6.91 10.46
CA LEU A 236 -0.34 -6.46 11.84
C LEU A 236 -1.42 -7.26 12.58
N TYR A 237 -2.25 -8.01 11.86
CA TYR A 237 -3.31 -8.86 12.42
C TYR A 237 -2.78 -9.70 13.60
N PRO A 238 -3.49 -9.71 14.75
CA PRO A 238 -3.09 -10.49 15.92
C PRO A 238 -3.23 -11.98 15.64
N ASP A 239 -2.24 -12.76 16.06
CA ASP A 239 -2.29 -14.22 15.94
C ASP A 239 -3.49 -14.75 16.76
N GLN A 240 -4.25 -15.68 16.15
CA GLN A 240 -5.33 -16.41 16.83
C GLN A 240 -4.77 -17.60 17.60
#